data_AF-A0A845W7V1-F1
#
_entry.id   AF-A0A845W7V1-F1
#
_cell.length_a   1.000
_cell.length_b   1.000
_cell.length_c   1.000
_cell.angle_alpha   90.00
_cell.angle_beta   90.00
_cell.angle_gamma   90.00
#
_symmetry.space_group_name_H-M   'P 1'
#
loop_
_entity.id
_entity.type
_entity.pdbx_description
1 polymer ?
#
loop_
_entity_poly.entity_id
_entity_poly.type
_entity_poly.pdbx_seq_one_letter_code
_entity_poly.pdbx_strand_id
1 'polypeptide(L)'
;MELGGLSSSGTVTRAGATSVSFPDGVQRGDVSLTNGSLVDVTSVNGGTIAINGANFDMSQSTLQAGLTSGTSIPDAVAGNITINARGNTNLIDKSLIANDLLTSAIGNGGNIQLTTSALTITGGSRIQTVTNSNGASGDIEINANGAIDISGFTEDGLFSGILTRSAADTSGFGGNITINNAQGSLNLANRGFIGTVTRTSSNGGAIALNLNNLVLESGGQIVTATTNIGNAGDITINASESVTISGESRDFVPNPFLDLDTFDLNPLEFINDPNPNVAESGPLGIPYVSIERTPEQIINGTTVLGTAEN
;
A
#
# COMPACT_ATOMS: atom_id res chain seq x y z
N MET A 1 -10.88 10.54 -15.84
CA MET A 1 -12.10 10.93 -15.11
C MET A 1 -11.70 11.74 -13.90
N GLU A 2 -12.44 12.79 -13.56
CA GLU A 2 -12.20 13.54 -12.33
C GLU A 2 -13.50 13.72 -11.55
N LEU A 3 -13.47 13.43 -10.25
CA LEU A 3 -14.59 13.57 -9.33
C LEU A 3 -14.22 14.55 -8.22
N GLY A 4 -15.14 15.44 -7.89
CA GLY A 4 -14.96 16.41 -6.82
C GLY A 4 -16.08 17.44 -6.82
N GLY A 5 -16.12 18.23 -5.76
CA GLY A 5 -17.13 19.27 -5.60
C GLY A 5 -16.65 20.39 -4.69
N LEU A 6 -17.44 21.45 -4.61
CA LEU A 6 -17.28 22.52 -3.63
C LEU A 6 -18.51 22.52 -2.72
N SER A 7 -18.30 22.67 -1.41
CA SER A 7 -19.39 22.86 -0.43
C SER A 7 -19.70 24.33 -0.19
N SER A 8 -18.89 25.22 -0.76
CA SER A 8 -19.02 26.68 -0.72
C SER A 8 -18.96 27.25 -2.14
N SER A 9 -19.45 28.47 -2.32
CA SER A 9 -19.38 29.16 -3.61
C SER A 9 -17.92 29.30 -4.07
N GLY A 10 -17.65 28.84 -5.29
CA GLY A 10 -16.35 28.96 -5.94
C GLY A 10 -16.40 28.44 -7.38
N THR A 11 -15.32 28.62 -8.12
CA THR A 11 -15.25 28.25 -9.54
C THR A 11 -14.28 27.10 -9.74
N VAL A 12 -14.79 25.96 -10.21
CA VAL A 12 -13.97 24.88 -10.75
C VAL A 12 -13.63 25.22 -12.19
N THR A 13 -12.33 25.30 -12.51
CA THR A 13 -11.86 25.66 -13.85
C THR A 13 -11.45 24.40 -14.60
N ARG A 14 -11.65 24.36 -15.92
CA ARG A 14 -11.04 23.32 -16.74
C ARG A 14 -9.55 23.62 -16.89
N ALA A 15 -8.71 22.67 -16.50
CA ALA A 15 -7.25 22.76 -16.54
C ALA A 15 -6.67 21.97 -17.72
N GLY A 16 -7.36 21.97 -18.86
CA GLY A 16 -6.97 21.22 -20.06
C GLY A 16 -8.15 20.46 -20.67
N ALA A 17 -7.82 19.47 -21.52
CA ALA A 17 -8.84 18.67 -22.19
C ALA A 17 -9.62 17.78 -21.21
N THR A 18 -8.91 17.17 -20.24
CA THR A 18 -9.42 16.09 -19.39
C THR A 18 -9.35 16.36 -17.90
N SER A 19 -8.85 17.53 -17.48
CA SER A 19 -8.64 17.87 -16.07
C SER A 19 -9.40 19.13 -15.64
N VAL A 20 -9.69 19.21 -14.36
CA VAL A 20 -10.25 20.37 -13.68
C VAL A 20 -9.34 20.79 -12.52
N SER A 21 -9.35 22.07 -12.22
CA SER A 21 -8.65 22.65 -11.07
C SER A 21 -9.66 23.19 -10.08
N PHE A 22 -9.45 22.84 -8.81
CA PHE A 22 -10.25 23.30 -7.69
C PHE A 22 -9.56 24.51 -7.04
N PRO A 23 -10.30 25.60 -6.76
CA PRO A 23 -9.71 26.79 -6.18
C PRO A 23 -9.15 26.52 -4.79
N ASP A 24 -8.00 27.14 -4.52
CA ASP A 24 -7.42 27.17 -3.17
C ASP A 24 -8.26 28.05 -2.24
N GLY A 25 -8.31 27.69 -0.96
CA GLY A 25 -9.09 28.42 0.05
C GLY A 25 -10.61 28.23 0.00
N VAL A 26 -11.17 27.59 -1.03
CA VAL A 26 -12.60 27.21 -1.06
C VAL A 26 -12.78 25.79 -0.51
N GLN A 27 -13.79 25.61 0.33
CA GLN A 27 -14.09 24.30 0.90
C GLN A 27 -14.57 23.32 -0.19
N ARG A 28 -13.91 22.16 -0.24
CA ARG A 28 -14.30 21.05 -1.11
C ARG A 28 -15.53 20.37 -0.52
N GLY A 29 -16.40 19.84 -1.38
CA GLY A 29 -17.44 18.90 -0.97
C GLY A 29 -16.86 17.51 -0.78
N ASP A 30 -17.56 16.67 -0.03
CA ASP A 30 -17.21 15.26 0.12
C ASP A 30 -17.46 14.52 -1.19
N VAL A 31 -16.64 13.50 -1.46
CA VAL A 31 -16.84 12.55 -2.55
C VAL A 31 -17.17 11.19 -1.92
N SER A 32 -18.28 10.59 -2.32
CA SER A 32 -18.69 9.29 -1.81
C SER A 32 -19.07 8.34 -2.96
N LEU A 33 -18.52 7.13 -2.92
CA LEU A 33 -18.86 6.01 -3.78
C LEU A 33 -19.44 4.91 -2.92
N THR A 34 -20.71 4.58 -3.12
CA THR A 34 -21.42 3.61 -2.29
C THR A 34 -22.23 2.64 -3.13
N ASN A 35 -22.61 1.51 -2.54
CA ASN A 35 -23.60 0.58 -3.09
C ASN A 35 -23.24 0.05 -4.49
N GLY A 36 -22.03 -0.48 -4.67
CA GLY A 36 -21.61 -1.08 -5.94
C GLY A 36 -21.17 -0.06 -6.98
N SER A 37 -20.87 1.18 -6.60
CA SER A 37 -20.42 2.20 -7.56
C SER A 37 -19.12 1.77 -8.24
N LEU A 38 -19.07 1.91 -9.58
CA LEU A 38 -17.89 1.60 -10.39
C LEU A 38 -17.46 2.85 -11.17
N VAL A 39 -16.21 3.24 -10.97
CA VAL A 39 -15.51 4.20 -11.82
C VAL A 39 -14.40 3.44 -12.52
N ASP A 40 -14.53 3.25 -13.82
CA ASP A 40 -13.57 2.49 -14.63
C ASP A 40 -13.08 3.32 -15.80
N VAL A 41 -11.75 3.44 -15.91
CA VAL A 41 -11.06 4.11 -17.01
C VAL A 41 -10.02 3.21 -17.68
N THR A 42 -10.09 1.89 -17.46
CA THR A 42 -9.19 0.92 -18.10
C THR A 42 -9.29 1.00 -19.61
N SER A 43 -8.14 1.05 -20.29
CA SER A 43 -8.09 1.09 -21.74
C SER A 43 -6.73 0.64 -22.26
N VAL A 44 -6.61 0.40 -23.57
CA VAL A 44 -5.32 0.09 -24.21
C VAL A 44 -4.29 1.23 -24.11
N ASN A 45 -4.74 2.47 -23.89
CA ASN A 45 -3.89 3.65 -23.72
C ASN A 45 -3.83 4.13 -22.26
N GLY A 46 -4.46 3.40 -21.35
CA GLY A 46 -4.68 3.84 -19.98
C GLY A 46 -5.71 4.96 -19.86
N GLY A 47 -6.17 5.18 -18.63
CA GLY A 47 -6.97 6.32 -18.25
C GLY A 47 -6.62 6.72 -16.83
N THR A 48 -6.72 8.02 -16.55
CA THR A 48 -6.38 8.58 -15.23
C THR A 48 -7.67 8.82 -14.43
N ILE A 49 -7.63 8.58 -13.12
CA ILE A 49 -8.68 8.97 -12.17
C ILE A 49 -8.10 10.04 -11.24
N ALA A 50 -8.82 11.15 -11.05
CA ALA A 50 -8.52 12.10 -9.98
C ALA A 50 -9.73 12.28 -9.06
N ILE A 51 -9.52 12.19 -7.74
CA ILE A 51 -10.53 12.50 -6.72
C ILE A 51 -10.09 13.74 -5.97
N ASN A 52 -10.97 14.74 -5.86
CA ASN A 52 -10.72 15.98 -5.14
C ASN A 52 -11.88 16.28 -4.19
N GLY A 53 -11.73 15.90 -2.92
CA GLY A 53 -12.79 16.01 -1.91
C GLY A 53 -12.35 16.73 -0.64
N ALA A 54 -13.32 17.12 0.18
CA ALA A 54 -13.06 17.33 1.61
C ALA A 54 -12.75 15.97 2.23
N ASN A 55 -13.71 15.06 2.28
CA ASN A 55 -13.48 13.65 2.57
C ASN A 55 -13.67 12.79 1.31
N PHE A 56 -13.14 11.56 1.35
CA PHE A 56 -13.39 10.54 0.34
C PHE A 56 -13.83 9.22 0.98
N ASP A 57 -15.08 8.82 0.72
CA ASP A 57 -15.66 7.63 1.31
C ASP A 57 -16.00 6.58 0.24
N MET A 58 -15.54 5.35 0.42
CA MET A 58 -15.91 4.20 -0.39
C MET A 58 -16.50 3.08 0.48
N SER A 59 -17.69 2.60 0.11
CA SER A 59 -18.30 1.37 0.64
C SER A 59 -18.79 0.50 -0.51
N GLN A 60 -18.40 -0.78 -0.53
CA GLN A 60 -18.75 -1.74 -1.60
C GLN A 60 -18.56 -1.17 -3.02
N SER A 61 -17.48 -0.43 -3.27
CA SER A 61 -17.31 0.30 -4.54
C SER A 61 -15.92 0.12 -5.12
N THR A 62 -15.75 0.48 -6.40
CA THR A 62 -14.50 0.28 -7.13
C THR A 62 -14.07 1.53 -7.90
N LEU A 63 -12.80 1.93 -7.71
CA LEU A 63 -12.05 2.82 -8.60
C LEU A 63 -11.04 1.96 -9.38
N GLN A 64 -11.17 1.92 -10.69
CA GLN A 64 -10.35 1.08 -11.56
C GLN A 64 -9.69 1.92 -12.66
N ALA A 65 -8.35 1.96 -12.63
CA ALA A 65 -7.51 2.36 -13.75
C ALA A 65 -6.69 1.14 -14.22
N GLY A 66 -5.96 1.28 -15.33
CA GLY A 66 -5.15 0.17 -15.83
C GLY A 66 -5.07 0.07 -17.33
N LEU A 67 -4.46 -1.02 -17.79
CA LEU A 67 -4.34 -1.38 -19.21
C LEU A 67 -5.11 -2.66 -19.51
N THR A 68 -5.84 -2.65 -20.61
CA THR A 68 -6.49 -3.83 -21.18
C THR A 68 -5.61 -4.49 -22.24
N SER A 69 -5.89 -5.76 -22.57
CA SER A 69 -5.32 -6.39 -23.76
C SER A 69 -5.70 -5.62 -25.03
N GLY A 70 -4.78 -5.43 -25.96
CA GLY A 70 -5.05 -4.71 -27.22
C GLY A 70 -3.88 -4.78 -28.19
N THR A 71 -4.03 -4.20 -29.38
CA THR A 71 -2.94 -4.10 -30.36
C THR A 71 -1.71 -3.50 -29.70
N SER A 72 -0.54 -4.10 -29.93
CA SER A 72 0.72 -3.67 -29.33
C SER A 72 0.91 -2.17 -29.47
N ILE A 73 0.76 -1.45 -28.36
CA ILE A 73 1.33 -0.13 -28.16
C ILE A 73 2.59 -0.40 -27.36
N PRO A 74 3.77 -0.49 -28.01
CA PRO A 74 5.02 -0.60 -27.29
C PRO A 74 5.09 0.54 -26.27
N ASP A 75 5.49 0.21 -25.04
CA ASP A 75 5.73 1.18 -23.97
C ASP A 75 4.48 1.96 -23.49
N ALA A 76 3.26 1.42 -23.67
CA ALA A 76 2.09 2.02 -23.04
C ALA A 76 2.28 2.10 -21.51
N VAL A 77 1.71 3.13 -20.88
CA VAL A 77 1.72 3.29 -19.42
C VAL A 77 0.29 3.52 -18.99
N ALA A 78 -0.17 2.76 -18.00
CA ALA A 78 -1.50 3.00 -17.43
C ALA A 78 -1.56 4.41 -16.82
N GLY A 79 -2.72 5.05 -16.95
CA GLY A 79 -2.96 6.32 -16.25
C GLY A 79 -2.97 6.13 -14.74
N ASN A 80 -2.66 7.18 -13.98
CA ASN A 80 -2.58 7.11 -12.52
C ASN A 80 -3.96 7.23 -11.86
N ILE A 81 -4.03 6.81 -10.59
CA ILE A 81 -5.11 7.20 -9.69
C ILE A 81 -4.54 8.19 -8.69
N THR A 82 -5.09 9.39 -8.64
CA THR A 82 -4.68 10.43 -7.69
C THR A 82 -5.86 10.81 -6.81
N ILE A 83 -5.74 10.64 -5.50
CA ILE A 83 -6.78 11.01 -4.53
C ILE A 83 -6.24 12.11 -3.64
N ASN A 84 -6.96 13.23 -3.65
CA ASN A 84 -6.65 14.43 -2.87
C ASN A 84 -7.84 14.75 -1.96
N ALA A 85 -7.92 14.06 -0.83
CA ALA A 85 -8.87 14.36 0.24
C ALA A 85 -8.20 15.32 1.24
N ARG A 86 -8.85 16.45 1.55
CA ARG A 86 -8.31 17.40 2.55
C ARG A 86 -8.52 16.95 4.00
N GLY A 87 -9.46 16.02 4.20
CA GLY A 87 -9.79 15.34 5.44
C GLY A 87 -9.58 13.85 5.27
N ASN A 88 -10.56 13.04 5.66
CA ASN A 88 -10.40 11.59 5.79
C ASN A 88 -10.67 10.84 4.49
N THR A 89 -10.00 9.71 4.32
CA THR A 89 -10.29 8.72 3.31
C THR A 89 -10.68 7.41 3.97
N ASN A 90 -11.89 6.92 3.71
CA ASN A 90 -12.42 5.69 4.32
C ASN A 90 -12.76 4.67 3.25
N LEU A 91 -12.14 3.49 3.31
CA LEU A 91 -12.44 2.34 2.46
C LEU A 91 -12.99 1.22 3.34
N ILE A 92 -14.27 0.93 3.18
CA ILE A 92 -14.98 -0.09 3.95
C ILE A 92 -15.72 -1.06 3.03
N ASP A 93 -16.15 -2.19 3.59
CA ASP A 93 -17.03 -3.17 2.94
C ASP A 93 -16.54 -3.61 1.54
N LYS A 94 -15.37 -4.25 1.46
CA LYS A 94 -14.79 -4.76 0.18
C LYS A 94 -14.59 -3.69 -0.90
N SER A 95 -14.32 -2.44 -0.52
CA SER A 95 -14.00 -1.39 -1.49
C SER A 95 -12.64 -1.61 -2.13
N LEU A 96 -12.48 -1.22 -3.40
CA LEU A 96 -11.27 -1.46 -4.17
C LEU A 96 -10.82 -0.21 -4.91
N ILE A 97 -9.56 0.18 -4.71
CA ILE A 97 -8.84 1.13 -5.55
C ILE A 97 -7.74 0.35 -6.25
N ALA A 98 -7.83 0.23 -7.57
CA ALA A 98 -6.98 -0.67 -8.35
C ALA A 98 -6.42 0.01 -9.60
N ASN A 99 -5.12 -0.15 -9.81
CA ASN A 99 -4.46 0.17 -11.08
C ASN A 99 -3.82 -1.08 -11.64
N ASP A 100 -4.62 -1.82 -12.44
CA ASP A 100 -4.31 -3.19 -12.78
C ASP A 100 -4.02 -3.36 -14.28
N LEU A 101 -3.00 -4.16 -14.60
CA LEU A 101 -2.69 -4.61 -15.94
C LEU A 101 -3.29 -5.99 -16.15
N LEU A 102 -4.23 -6.08 -17.09
CA LEU A 102 -4.86 -7.34 -17.46
C LEU A 102 -3.85 -8.27 -18.16
N THR A 103 -4.15 -9.56 -18.16
CA THR A 103 -3.37 -10.55 -18.91
C THR A 103 -3.22 -10.14 -20.37
N SER A 104 -2.00 -10.26 -20.89
CA SER A 104 -1.64 -9.86 -22.26
C SER A 104 -1.72 -8.35 -22.56
N ALA A 105 -1.92 -7.48 -21.57
CA ALA A 105 -1.66 -6.05 -21.74
C ALA A 105 -0.17 -5.82 -22.02
N ILE A 106 0.16 -4.91 -22.93
CA ILE A 106 1.53 -4.50 -23.25
C ILE A 106 1.72 -3.10 -22.70
N GLY A 107 2.72 -2.91 -21.82
CA GLY A 107 2.96 -1.64 -21.14
C GLY A 107 3.25 -1.80 -19.66
N ASN A 108 3.43 -0.69 -18.95
CA ASN A 108 3.72 -0.65 -17.51
C ASN A 108 2.52 -0.17 -16.69
N GLY A 109 2.49 -0.57 -15.42
CA GLY A 109 1.49 -0.15 -14.43
C GLY A 109 1.51 1.35 -14.19
N GLY A 110 0.32 1.91 -14.00
CA GLY A 110 0.17 3.26 -13.49
C GLY A 110 0.24 3.25 -11.96
N ASN A 111 0.54 4.40 -11.39
CA ASN A 111 0.75 4.53 -9.96
C ASN A 111 -0.56 4.93 -9.25
N ILE A 112 -0.61 4.72 -7.93
CA ILE A 112 -1.66 5.25 -7.05
C ILE A 112 -1.02 6.25 -6.08
N GLN A 113 -1.54 7.48 -6.04
CA GLN A 113 -1.13 8.51 -5.09
C GLN A 113 -2.34 8.90 -4.24
N LEU A 114 -2.20 8.84 -2.92
CA LEU A 114 -3.24 9.23 -1.98
C LEU A 114 -2.69 10.29 -1.03
N THR A 115 -3.34 11.45 -1.00
CA THR A 115 -3.13 12.48 0.02
C THR A 115 -4.40 12.63 0.84
N THR A 116 -4.28 12.48 2.16
CA THR A 116 -5.41 12.53 3.10
C THR A 116 -4.94 12.98 4.49
N SER A 117 -5.85 13.38 5.38
CA SER A 117 -5.50 13.57 6.78
C SER A 117 -5.36 12.25 7.51
N ALA A 118 -6.42 11.44 7.49
CA ALA A 118 -6.46 10.10 8.07
C ALA A 118 -6.97 9.10 7.04
N LEU A 119 -6.49 7.85 7.13
CA LEU A 119 -6.86 6.77 6.23
C LEU A 119 -7.39 5.59 7.03
N THR A 120 -8.56 5.08 6.65
CA THR A 120 -9.09 3.82 7.19
C THR A 120 -9.31 2.82 6.06
N ILE A 121 -8.77 1.61 6.21
CA ILE A 121 -8.98 0.49 5.29
C ILE A 121 -9.47 -0.71 6.09
N THR A 122 -10.75 -1.06 5.94
CA THR A 122 -11.38 -2.16 6.69
C THR A 122 -12.34 -2.99 5.84
N GLY A 123 -12.84 -4.09 6.39
CA GLY A 123 -13.86 -4.93 5.75
C GLY A 123 -13.37 -5.61 4.46
N GLY A 124 -12.07 -5.93 4.36
CA GLY A 124 -11.44 -6.51 3.16
C GLY A 124 -11.21 -5.53 2.02
N SER A 125 -11.27 -4.23 2.31
CA SER A 125 -11.01 -3.18 1.32
C SER A 125 -9.53 -3.09 0.98
N ARG A 126 -9.21 -2.66 -0.25
CA ARG A 126 -7.81 -2.63 -0.72
C ARG A 126 -7.48 -1.42 -1.58
N ILE A 127 -6.21 -1.03 -1.50
CA ILE A 127 -5.51 -0.21 -2.48
C ILE A 127 -4.46 -1.08 -3.14
N GLN A 128 -4.49 -1.25 -4.46
CA GLN A 128 -3.57 -2.16 -5.12
C GLN A 128 -3.10 -1.71 -6.50
N THR A 129 -1.87 -2.12 -6.84
CA THR A 129 -1.39 -2.18 -8.21
C THR A 129 -1.08 -3.63 -8.53
N VAL A 130 -1.71 -4.16 -9.59
CA VAL A 130 -1.53 -5.56 -9.97
C VAL A 130 -1.18 -5.67 -11.43
N THR A 131 -0.02 -6.23 -11.74
CA THR A 131 0.40 -6.50 -13.11
C THR A 131 0.37 -7.98 -13.43
N ASN A 132 -0.58 -8.40 -14.27
CA ASN A 132 -0.68 -9.75 -14.79
C ASN A 132 -0.11 -9.88 -16.23
N SER A 133 0.85 -9.01 -16.58
CA SER A 133 1.52 -8.98 -17.89
C SER A 133 2.99 -8.60 -17.77
N ASN A 134 3.74 -8.56 -18.88
CA ASN A 134 5.20 -8.34 -18.92
C ASN A 134 5.71 -6.98 -18.41
N GLY A 135 4.81 -6.05 -18.10
CA GLY A 135 5.11 -4.73 -17.57
C GLY A 135 5.58 -4.71 -16.13
N ALA A 136 6.30 -3.66 -15.75
CA ALA A 136 6.53 -3.35 -14.33
C ALA A 136 5.19 -3.02 -13.63
N SER A 137 5.07 -3.35 -12.35
CA SER A 137 3.95 -2.91 -11.52
C SER A 137 4.12 -1.46 -11.12
N GLY A 138 3.00 -0.73 -11.03
CA GLY A 138 3.01 0.65 -10.55
C GLY A 138 3.28 0.74 -9.05
N ASP A 139 3.73 1.90 -8.61
CA ASP A 139 3.99 2.22 -7.20
C ASP A 139 2.72 2.75 -6.50
N ILE A 140 2.68 2.57 -5.18
CA ILE A 140 1.67 3.17 -4.31
C ILE A 140 2.36 4.15 -3.36
N GLU A 141 1.91 5.40 -3.37
CA GLU A 141 2.37 6.44 -2.45
C GLU A 141 1.20 6.97 -1.63
N ILE A 142 1.35 6.97 -0.30
CA ILE A 142 0.36 7.52 0.63
C ILE A 142 1.02 8.61 1.45
N ASN A 143 0.45 9.81 1.36
CA ASN A 143 0.81 10.98 2.16
C ASN A 143 -0.33 11.27 3.14
N ALA A 144 -0.09 11.03 4.43
CA ALA A 144 -1.03 11.29 5.51
C ALA A 144 -0.43 12.23 6.56
N ASN A 145 -1.27 12.79 7.43
CA ASN A 145 -0.82 13.61 8.56
C ASN A 145 -1.44 13.22 9.92
N GLY A 146 -2.23 12.14 9.95
CA GLY A 146 -2.97 11.64 11.11
C GLY A 146 -2.91 10.12 11.18
N ALA A 147 -3.95 9.48 11.73
CA ALA A 147 -3.97 8.02 11.85
C ALA A 147 -4.16 7.34 10.49
N ILE A 148 -3.39 6.28 10.24
CA ILE A 148 -3.64 5.29 9.19
C ILE A 148 -4.00 3.98 9.89
N ASP A 149 -5.24 3.54 9.75
CA ASP A 149 -5.77 2.32 10.36
C ASP A 149 -6.12 1.29 9.28
N ILE A 150 -5.40 0.17 9.25
CA ILE A 150 -5.65 -0.93 8.33
C ILE A 150 -5.97 -2.15 9.16
N SER A 151 -7.19 -2.68 9.04
CA SER A 151 -7.57 -3.84 9.84
C SER A 151 -8.65 -4.72 9.25
N GLY A 152 -8.61 -5.97 9.69
CA GLY A 152 -9.62 -6.96 9.39
C GLY A 152 -9.45 -7.63 8.04
N PHE A 153 -10.29 -8.63 7.83
CA PHE A 153 -10.36 -9.46 6.64
C PHE A 153 -11.80 -9.94 6.48
N THR A 154 -12.14 -10.46 5.30
CA THR A 154 -13.47 -11.04 5.05
C THR A 154 -13.49 -12.53 5.40
N GLU A 155 -14.68 -13.12 5.50
CA GLU A 155 -14.85 -14.55 5.77
C GLU A 155 -14.10 -15.45 4.76
N ASP A 156 -14.01 -15.02 3.51
CA ASP A 156 -13.24 -15.67 2.43
C ASP A 156 -11.73 -15.38 2.48
N GLY A 157 -11.22 -14.79 3.57
CA GLY A 157 -9.79 -14.60 3.81
C GLY A 157 -9.20 -13.36 3.13
N LEU A 158 -10.04 -12.46 2.60
CA LEU A 158 -9.55 -11.26 1.91
C LEU A 158 -9.15 -10.19 2.90
N PHE A 159 -7.84 -9.94 3.01
CA PHE A 159 -7.30 -8.97 3.97
C PHE A 159 -7.58 -7.54 3.51
N SER A 160 -7.85 -6.67 4.49
CA SER A 160 -7.78 -5.23 4.29
C SER A 160 -6.32 -4.82 4.13
N GLY A 161 -5.99 -4.02 3.11
CA GLY A 161 -4.58 -3.71 2.91
C GLY A 161 -4.17 -2.86 1.72
N ILE A 162 -2.86 -2.70 1.62
CA ILE A 162 -2.17 -2.03 0.51
C ILE A 162 -1.23 -3.06 -0.13
N LEU A 163 -1.34 -3.27 -1.43
CA LEU A 163 -0.64 -4.35 -2.12
C LEU A 163 -0.08 -3.90 -3.46
N THR A 164 1.18 -4.21 -3.75
CA THR A 164 1.64 -4.31 -5.14
C THR A 164 1.87 -5.77 -5.49
N ARG A 165 1.49 -6.17 -6.72
CA ARG A 165 1.69 -7.55 -7.17
C ARG A 165 2.10 -7.63 -8.64
N SER A 166 3.17 -8.37 -8.93
CA SER A 166 3.53 -8.81 -10.29
C SER A 166 3.31 -10.32 -10.43
N ALA A 167 2.59 -10.77 -11.47
CA ALA A 167 2.20 -12.17 -11.67
C ALA A 167 3.33 -13.08 -12.17
N ALA A 168 3.11 -14.40 -12.06
CA ALA A 168 4.07 -15.42 -12.43
C ALA A 168 3.96 -15.72 -13.93
N ASP A 169 5.05 -15.48 -14.69
CA ASP A 169 5.21 -15.56 -16.16
C ASP A 169 5.65 -14.24 -16.80
N THR A 170 5.68 -13.17 -16.02
CA THR A 170 6.03 -11.84 -16.49
C THR A 170 7.48 -11.48 -16.18
N SER A 171 8.02 -10.46 -16.85
CA SER A 171 9.40 -9.96 -16.64
C SER A 171 9.48 -8.64 -15.88
N GLY A 172 8.35 -8.08 -15.44
CA GLY A 172 8.29 -6.76 -14.84
C GLY A 172 8.78 -6.71 -13.39
N PHE A 173 9.43 -5.62 -13.00
CA PHE A 173 9.79 -5.36 -11.60
C PHE A 173 8.54 -5.21 -10.71
N GLY A 174 8.70 -5.54 -9.43
CA GLY A 174 7.67 -5.25 -8.42
C GLY A 174 7.51 -3.76 -8.16
N GLY A 175 6.28 -3.34 -7.86
CA GLY A 175 5.98 -1.96 -7.48
C GLY A 175 6.32 -1.71 -6.01
N ASN A 176 6.73 -0.50 -5.69
CA ASN A 176 7.07 -0.08 -4.34
C ASN A 176 5.84 0.46 -3.59
N ILE A 177 5.91 0.43 -2.26
CA ILE A 177 4.94 1.09 -1.38
C ILE A 177 5.69 2.11 -0.53
N THR A 178 5.26 3.37 -0.58
CA THR A 178 5.78 4.43 0.30
C THR A 178 4.64 5.04 1.11
N ILE A 179 4.80 5.09 2.44
CA ILE A 179 3.87 5.77 3.34
C ILE A 179 4.63 6.87 4.07
N ASN A 180 4.24 8.12 3.83
CA ASN A 180 4.73 9.30 4.51
C ASN A 180 3.64 9.82 5.45
N ASN A 181 3.88 9.68 6.75
CA ASN A 181 2.99 10.07 7.83
C ASN A 181 3.80 10.54 9.05
N ALA A 182 4.74 11.47 8.83
CA ALA A 182 5.77 11.84 9.80
C ALA A 182 5.25 12.38 11.14
N GLN A 183 3.97 12.75 11.24
CA GLN A 183 3.32 13.24 12.46
C GLN A 183 2.27 12.27 13.01
N GLY A 184 1.92 11.23 12.25
CA GLY A 184 0.83 10.32 12.56
C GLY A 184 1.27 8.89 12.87
N SER A 185 0.29 8.05 13.14
CA SER A 185 0.49 6.62 13.42
C SER A 185 0.11 5.77 12.21
N LEU A 186 0.80 4.66 12.01
CA LEU A 186 0.34 3.55 11.18
C LEU A 186 0.01 2.38 12.08
N ASN A 187 -1.26 1.96 12.07
CA ASN A 187 -1.80 0.88 12.87
C ASN A 187 -2.25 -0.26 11.94
N LEU A 188 -1.55 -1.40 11.98
CA LEU A 188 -1.97 -2.64 11.32
C LEU A 188 -2.49 -3.59 12.38
N ALA A 189 -3.79 -3.86 12.36
CA ALA A 189 -4.43 -4.74 13.34
C ALA A 189 -5.22 -5.84 12.66
N ASN A 190 -5.45 -6.97 13.36
CA ASN A 190 -6.39 -8.01 12.90
C ASN A 190 -6.15 -8.45 11.44
N ARG A 191 -4.90 -8.78 11.09
CA ARG A 191 -4.46 -9.13 9.72
C ARG A 191 -4.51 -7.99 8.70
N GLY A 192 -4.47 -6.74 9.15
CA GLY A 192 -4.15 -5.62 8.28
C GLY A 192 -2.82 -5.84 7.56
N PHE A 193 -2.79 -5.62 6.26
CA PHE A 193 -1.69 -6.06 5.41
C PHE A 193 -1.11 -4.92 4.57
N ILE A 194 0.21 -4.81 4.56
CA ILE A 194 0.97 -4.05 3.56
C ILE A 194 1.95 -5.00 2.92
N GLY A 195 1.96 -5.10 1.59
CA GLY A 195 2.97 -5.93 0.96
C GLY A 195 3.26 -5.70 -0.50
N THR A 196 4.47 -6.07 -0.89
CA THR A 196 4.91 -6.13 -2.27
C THR A 196 5.20 -7.59 -2.61
N VAL A 197 4.64 -8.08 -3.70
CA VAL A 197 4.72 -9.50 -4.06
C VAL A 197 5.08 -9.64 -5.52
N THR A 198 6.22 -10.24 -5.79
CA THR A 198 6.71 -10.40 -7.16
C THR A 198 6.90 -11.87 -7.48
N ARG A 199 6.09 -12.38 -8.42
CA ARG A 199 6.17 -13.77 -8.87
C ARG A 199 7.00 -13.93 -10.16
N THR A 200 7.61 -12.83 -10.62
CA THR A 200 8.48 -12.75 -11.81
C THR A 200 9.93 -13.13 -11.50
N SER A 201 10.74 -13.36 -12.52
CA SER A 201 12.21 -13.50 -12.36
C SER A 201 12.93 -12.19 -12.03
N SER A 202 12.23 -11.06 -12.03
CA SER A 202 12.76 -9.73 -11.70
C SER A 202 12.63 -9.43 -10.21
N ASN A 203 13.37 -8.43 -9.73
CA ASN A 203 13.36 -8.05 -8.32
C ASN A 203 12.00 -7.53 -7.86
N GLY A 204 11.68 -7.82 -6.60
CA GLY A 204 10.52 -7.34 -5.87
C GLY A 204 10.60 -5.86 -5.53
N GLY A 205 9.44 -5.26 -5.27
CA GLY A 205 9.34 -3.88 -4.81
C GLY A 205 9.70 -3.74 -3.33
N ALA A 206 10.15 -2.56 -2.94
CA ALA A 206 10.48 -2.21 -1.57
C ALA A 206 9.29 -1.53 -0.85
N ILE A 207 9.35 -1.52 0.48
CA ILE A 207 8.39 -0.81 1.34
C ILE A 207 9.16 0.22 2.17
N ALA A 208 8.74 1.48 2.12
CA ALA A 208 9.29 2.56 2.92
C ALA A 208 8.20 3.23 3.76
N LEU A 209 8.39 3.24 5.08
CA LEU A 209 7.44 3.79 6.06
C LEU A 209 8.12 4.92 6.83
N ASN A 210 7.65 6.16 6.66
CA ASN A 210 8.14 7.35 7.37
C ASN A 210 7.02 7.86 8.29
N LEU A 211 7.10 7.59 9.58
CA LEU A 211 5.97 7.66 10.52
C LEU A 211 6.38 8.38 11.82
N ASN A 212 5.40 8.79 12.62
CA ASN A 212 5.66 9.06 14.03
C ASN A 212 5.65 7.76 14.85
N ASN A 213 4.59 6.95 14.70
CA ASN A 213 4.43 5.68 15.42
C ASN A 213 4.06 4.55 14.45
N LEU A 214 4.61 3.36 14.66
CA LEU A 214 4.15 2.11 14.05
C LEU A 214 3.56 1.20 15.13
N VAL A 215 2.36 0.68 14.89
CA VAL A 215 1.70 -0.30 15.74
C VAL A 215 1.29 -1.49 14.88
N LEU A 216 1.89 -2.64 15.13
CA LEU A 216 1.52 -3.93 14.54
C LEU A 216 0.88 -4.78 15.64
N GLU A 217 -0.43 -4.97 15.55
CA GLU A 217 -1.20 -5.69 16.56
C GLU A 217 -1.99 -6.86 15.98
N SER A 218 -2.21 -7.90 16.78
CA SER A 218 -3.16 -8.98 16.47
C SER A 218 -2.95 -9.56 15.05
N GLY A 219 -1.68 -9.80 14.68
CA GLY A 219 -1.29 -10.36 13.40
C GLY A 219 -1.29 -9.39 12.20
N GLY A 220 -1.14 -8.08 12.42
CA GLY A 220 -0.80 -7.13 11.34
C GLY A 220 0.52 -7.49 10.65
N GLN A 221 0.63 -7.22 9.34
CA GLN A 221 1.73 -7.71 8.51
C GLN A 221 2.29 -6.65 7.56
N ILE A 222 3.63 -6.62 7.45
CA ILE A 222 4.37 -5.88 6.42
C ILE A 222 5.29 -6.88 5.73
N VAL A 223 5.11 -7.10 4.42
CA VAL A 223 5.76 -8.20 3.71
C VAL A 223 6.31 -7.75 2.36
N THR A 224 7.58 -8.04 2.10
CA THR A 224 8.14 -8.06 0.74
C THR A 224 8.42 -9.52 0.40
N ALA A 225 7.97 -9.98 -0.76
CA ALA A 225 8.14 -11.37 -1.14
C ALA A 225 8.41 -11.54 -2.62
N THR A 226 9.29 -12.49 -2.94
CA THR A 226 9.43 -13.06 -4.27
C THR A 226 9.21 -14.57 -4.21
N THR A 227 8.52 -15.13 -5.21
CA THR A 227 8.29 -16.59 -5.30
C THR A 227 9.03 -17.23 -6.47
N ASN A 228 10.01 -16.53 -7.03
CA ASN A 228 10.80 -16.93 -8.19
C ASN A 228 12.25 -16.45 -7.97
N ILE A 229 13.10 -16.46 -9.00
CA ILE A 229 14.55 -16.23 -8.84
C ILE A 229 14.96 -14.78 -8.52
N GLY A 230 14.03 -13.82 -8.57
CA GLY A 230 14.31 -12.41 -8.24
C GLY A 230 14.43 -12.18 -6.73
N ASN A 231 15.19 -11.17 -6.31
CA ASN A 231 15.32 -10.82 -4.90
C ASN A 231 14.08 -10.04 -4.42
N ALA A 232 13.58 -10.35 -3.23
CA ALA A 232 12.57 -9.52 -2.57
C ALA A 232 13.13 -8.13 -2.25
N GLY A 233 12.26 -7.12 -2.19
CA GLY A 233 12.68 -5.75 -1.85
C GLY A 233 12.89 -5.56 -0.35
N ASP A 234 13.56 -4.47 0.01
CA ASP A 234 13.78 -4.11 1.41
C ASP A 234 12.51 -3.53 2.06
N ILE A 235 12.38 -3.70 3.38
CA ILE A 235 11.43 -2.97 4.22
C ILE A 235 12.22 -1.98 5.06
N THR A 236 11.94 -0.69 4.90
CA THR A 236 12.56 0.40 5.67
C THR A 236 11.51 1.09 6.54
N ILE A 237 11.73 1.12 7.85
CA ILE A 237 10.83 1.75 8.83
C ILE A 237 11.57 2.88 9.54
N ASN A 238 11.14 4.11 9.29
CA ASN A 238 11.59 5.32 9.96
C ASN A 238 10.45 5.84 10.85
N ALA A 239 10.36 5.33 12.08
CA ALA A 239 9.40 5.83 13.08
C ALA A 239 10.13 6.77 14.06
N SER A 240 9.66 8.01 14.21
CA SER A 240 10.35 9.00 15.04
C SER A 240 10.12 8.83 16.54
N GLU A 241 9.02 8.19 16.95
CA GLU A 241 8.65 8.04 18.37
C GLU A 241 8.65 6.57 18.82
N SER A 242 7.90 5.68 18.13
CA SER A 242 7.83 4.28 18.57
C SER A 242 7.51 3.27 17.47
N VAL A 243 7.94 2.03 17.71
CA VAL A 243 7.48 0.83 17.00
C VAL A 243 7.00 -0.17 18.05
N THR A 244 5.71 -0.51 18.00
CA THR A 244 5.09 -1.51 18.88
C THR A 244 4.63 -2.70 18.05
N ILE A 245 5.03 -3.90 18.46
CA ILE A 245 4.58 -5.16 17.85
C ILE A 245 4.02 -6.03 18.97
N SER A 246 2.75 -6.40 18.90
CA SER A 246 2.13 -7.22 19.94
C SER A 246 0.97 -8.08 19.45
N GLY A 247 0.69 -9.15 20.19
CA GLY A 247 -0.41 -10.06 19.89
C GLY A 247 -0.15 -10.97 18.69
N GLU A 248 -1.06 -11.92 18.52
CA GLU A 248 -1.06 -12.92 17.46
C GLU A 248 -2.45 -13.02 16.85
N SER A 249 -2.55 -13.55 15.63
CA SER A 249 -3.85 -13.90 15.06
C SER A 249 -4.02 -15.41 15.03
N ARG A 250 -4.91 -15.93 15.89
CA ARG A 250 -5.28 -17.34 15.90
C ARG A 250 -6.17 -17.64 14.69
N ASP A 251 -6.11 -18.87 14.16
CA ASP A 251 -6.90 -19.33 13.00
C ASP A 251 -6.56 -18.61 11.70
N PHE A 252 -5.27 -18.59 11.35
CA PHE A 252 -4.78 -17.95 10.13
C PHE A 252 -5.49 -18.52 8.89
N VAL A 253 -6.24 -17.66 8.19
CA VAL A 253 -6.78 -17.99 6.87
C VAL A 253 -5.78 -17.47 5.85
N PRO A 254 -5.18 -18.34 5.00
CA PRO A 254 -4.27 -17.91 3.95
C PRO A 254 -4.88 -16.78 3.13
N ASN A 255 -4.10 -15.73 2.86
CA ASN A 255 -4.54 -14.68 1.96
C ASN A 255 -4.62 -15.28 0.54
N PRO A 256 -5.82 -15.36 -0.07
CA PRO A 256 -6.00 -16.04 -1.36
C PRO A 256 -5.25 -15.36 -2.52
N PHE A 257 -4.77 -14.14 -2.32
CA PHE A 257 -4.00 -13.39 -3.33
C PHE A 257 -2.49 -13.66 -3.29
N LEU A 258 -1.99 -14.27 -2.22
CA LEU A 258 -0.56 -14.45 -2.03
C LEU A 258 -0.07 -15.82 -2.53
N ASP A 259 -0.87 -16.90 -2.49
CA ASP A 259 -0.34 -18.29 -2.61
C ASP A 259 0.95 -18.50 -1.78
N LEU A 260 1.14 -17.69 -0.73
CA LEU A 260 2.26 -17.78 0.19
C LEU A 260 1.73 -18.51 1.40
N ASP A 261 2.35 -19.64 1.75
CA ASP A 261 2.24 -20.21 3.08
C ASP A 261 2.67 -19.13 4.05
N THR A 262 1.71 -18.56 4.75
CA THR A 262 1.87 -17.33 5.50
C THR A 262 2.81 -17.52 6.68
N PHE A 263 3.70 -16.55 6.86
CA PHE A 263 4.69 -16.46 7.94
C PHE A 263 4.09 -16.84 9.30
N ASP A 264 4.50 -17.98 9.85
CA ASP A 264 4.26 -18.32 11.26
C ASP A 264 5.21 -17.45 12.10
N LEU A 265 4.66 -16.60 12.98
CA LEU A 265 5.43 -15.69 13.85
C LEU A 265 5.88 -16.38 15.16
N ASN A 266 5.45 -17.62 15.42
CA ASN A 266 5.85 -18.38 16.60
C ASN A 266 7.37 -18.60 16.78
N PRO A 267 8.23 -18.66 15.73
CA PRO A 267 9.66 -18.89 15.89
C PRO A 267 10.51 -17.61 15.97
N LEU A 268 9.93 -16.40 16.12
CA LEU A 268 10.72 -15.18 16.22
C LEU A 268 11.35 -15.01 17.61
N GLU A 269 12.69 -15.08 17.66
CA GLU A 269 13.46 -14.71 18.84
C GLU A 269 13.67 -13.18 18.86
N PHE A 270 13.08 -12.51 19.85
CA PHE A 270 13.26 -11.07 20.07
C PHE A 270 14.56 -10.85 20.85
N ILE A 271 15.56 -10.22 20.22
CA ILE A 271 16.80 -9.81 20.91
C ILE A 271 16.48 -8.60 21.80
N ASN A 272 16.53 -8.78 23.12
CA ASN A 272 16.20 -7.76 24.13
C ASN A 272 17.46 -7.16 24.79
N ASP A 273 18.62 -7.18 24.12
CA ASP A 273 19.85 -6.66 24.71
C ASP A 273 19.79 -5.14 24.91
N PRO A 274 20.14 -4.62 26.10
CA PRO A 274 20.09 -3.20 26.39
C PRO A 274 21.17 -2.41 25.63
N ASN A 275 20.78 -1.25 25.11
CA ASN A 275 21.63 -0.29 24.41
C ASN A 275 22.95 0.01 25.17
N PRO A 276 24.14 -0.23 24.60
CA PRO A 276 25.41 -0.06 25.31
C PRO A 276 25.84 1.40 25.54
N ASN A 277 25.15 2.40 24.98
CA ASN A 277 25.48 3.82 25.15
C ASN A 277 24.54 4.55 26.15
N VAL A 278 24.44 4.02 27.36
CA VAL A 278 23.58 4.53 28.46
C VAL A 278 24.03 5.90 29.05
N ALA A 279 25.11 6.51 28.57
CA ALA A 279 25.65 7.72 29.21
C ALA A 279 25.03 9.06 28.78
N GLU A 280 24.22 9.14 27.70
CA GLU A 280 23.71 10.44 27.19
C GLU A 280 22.17 10.57 27.11
N SER A 281 21.38 9.57 27.47
CA SER A 281 19.92 9.59 27.18
C SER A 281 18.98 9.96 28.34
N GLY A 282 19.49 10.27 29.53
CA GLY A 282 18.64 10.63 30.67
C GLY A 282 17.68 9.51 31.15
N PRO A 283 16.91 9.73 32.22
CA PRO A 283 16.24 8.67 32.99
C PRO A 283 14.97 8.07 32.35
N LEU A 284 14.62 8.40 31.10
CA LEU A 284 13.46 7.87 30.38
C LEU A 284 13.88 7.28 29.03
N GLY A 285 14.79 6.31 29.08
CA GLY A 285 15.36 5.65 27.90
C GLY A 285 14.31 5.16 26.90
N ILE A 286 14.50 5.56 25.64
CA ILE A 286 13.72 5.12 24.49
C ILE A 286 14.16 3.68 24.15
N PRO A 287 13.25 2.70 24.01
CA PRO A 287 13.62 1.40 23.47
C PRO A 287 14.09 1.57 22.02
N TYR A 288 15.36 1.26 21.78
CA TYR A 288 16.03 1.28 20.49
C TYR A 288 16.00 -0.14 19.92
N VAL A 289 15.39 -0.31 18.73
CA VAL A 289 15.51 -1.53 17.93
C VAL A 289 16.42 -1.20 16.75
N SER A 290 17.65 -1.70 16.76
CA SER A 290 18.54 -1.71 15.60
C SER A 290 18.56 -3.08 14.98
N ILE A 291 18.32 -3.13 13.68
CA ILE A 291 18.53 -4.32 12.87
C ILE A 291 19.87 -4.10 12.16
N GLU A 292 20.97 -4.55 12.77
CA GLU A 292 22.29 -4.53 12.10
C GLU A 292 22.48 -5.79 11.25
N ARG A 293 22.92 -5.59 10.00
CA ARG A 293 23.29 -6.66 9.07
C ARG A 293 24.72 -7.13 9.35
N THR A 294 24.99 -8.42 9.25
CA THR A 294 26.35 -8.92 9.06
C THR A 294 26.78 -8.74 7.60
N PRO A 295 28.09 -8.61 7.30
CA PRO A 295 28.59 -8.55 5.93
C PRO A 295 28.15 -9.72 5.03
N GLU A 296 27.93 -10.91 5.59
CA GLU A 296 27.40 -12.08 4.87
C GLU A 296 25.89 -11.96 4.56
N GLN A 297 25.09 -11.32 5.41
CA GLN A 297 23.68 -11.01 5.16
C GLN A 297 23.48 -9.92 4.10
N ILE A 298 24.50 -9.09 3.87
CA ILE A 298 24.54 -8.13 2.76
C ILE A 298 24.76 -8.83 1.41
N ILE A 299 25.53 -9.92 1.40
CA ILE A 299 25.94 -10.63 0.18
C ILE A 299 24.83 -11.54 -0.36
N ASN A 300 23.94 -12.08 0.49
CA ASN A 300 22.95 -13.09 0.08
C ASN A 300 21.48 -12.61 0.02
N GLY A 301 21.19 -11.32 0.22
CA GLY A 301 19.87 -10.73 -0.10
C GLY A 301 18.65 -11.23 0.70
N THR A 302 18.86 -11.99 1.77
CA THR A 302 17.78 -12.51 2.64
C THR A 302 17.60 -11.66 3.88
N THR A 303 16.39 -11.11 4.08
CA THR A 303 15.90 -10.64 5.39
C THR A 303 15.11 -11.79 6.01
N VAL A 304 15.69 -12.43 7.02
CA VAL A 304 15.04 -13.47 7.81
C VAL A 304 14.65 -12.86 9.15
N LEU A 305 13.36 -12.70 9.39
CA LEU A 305 12.83 -12.71 10.75
C LEU A 305 12.79 -14.18 11.18
N GLY A 306 13.77 -14.60 11.99
CA GLY A 306 13.85 -15.93 12.61
C GLY A 306 14.08 -17.12 11.67
N THR A 307 15.22 -17.81 11.83
CA THR A 307 15.32 -19.24 11.50
C THR A 307 15.90 -19.95 12.70
N ALA A 308 15.17 -20.96 13.20
CA ALA A 308 15.73 -21.98 14.07
C ALA A 308 16.43 -23.03 13.19
N GLU A 309 17.70 -23.31 13.45
CA GLU A 309 18.36 -24.51 12.92
C GLU A 309 18.01 -25.71 13.81
N ASN A 310 17.53 -26.79 13.17
CA ASN A 310 18.41 -27.88 12.79
C ASN A 310 18.02 -28.41 11.41
#